data_AF-M1A473-F1
#
_entry.id   AF-M1A473-F1
#
_cell.length_a   1.000
_cell.length_b   1.000
_cell.length_c   1.000
_cell.angle_alpha   90.00
_cell.angle_beta   90.00
_cell.angle_gamma   90.00
#
_symmetry.space_group_name_H-M   'P 1'
#
loop_
_entity.id
_entity.type
_entity.pdbx_description
1 polymer ?
#
loop_
_entity_poly.entity_id
_entity_poly.type
_entity_poly.pdbx_seq_one_letter_code
_entity_poly.pdbx_strand_id
1 'polypeptide(L)'
;MCLAKITDLLVCRKQLKDFFNTTVLHDTILQILATFLSMGSPHHWMGFLMPEPSKLYNSAATSSSDSTEPSPASKFEQLMLEAQAVLSSSEFENILDMSLKTAVDVMMEDIKVLCGETNLKLGIPLAKLLPRLAHMSHILLEEPNRDRYIQIVQSMPEVEMFFTLLYASTPAS
;
A
#
# COMPACT_ATOMS: atom_id res chain seq x y z
N MET A 1 -15.53 -0.46 -4.86
CA MET A 1 -15.57 0.31 -6.13
C MET A 1 -14.18 0.61 -6.70
N CYS A 2 -13.14 0.79 -5.87
CA CYS A 2 -11.77 1.09 -6.33
C CYS A 2 -11.08 -0.05 -7.09
N LEU A 3 -10.99 -1.25 -6.51
CA LEU A 3 -10.30 -2.38 -7.14
C LEU A 3 -10.90 -2.75 -8.50
N ALA A 4 -12.23 -2.73 -8.63
CA ALA A 4 -12.92 -2.98 -9.89
C ALA A 4 -12.53 -2.00 -11.00
N LYS A 5 -12.34 -0.71 -10.68
CA LYS A 5 -11.88 0.29 -11.66
C LYS A 5 -10.43 0.07 -12.11
N ILE A 6 -9.57 -0.39 -11.21
CA ILE A 6 -8.16 -0.71 -11.54
C ILE A 6 -8.10 -1.92 -12.45
N THR A 7 -8.89 -2.96 -12.17
CA THR A 7 -9.00 -4.13 -13.05
C THR A 7 -9.51 -3.73 -14.43
N ASP A 8 -10.52 -2.87 -14.51
CA ASP A 8 -11.13 -2.43 -15.77
C ASP A 8 -10.19 -1.54 -16.61
N LEU A 9 -9.42 -0.67 -15.96
CA LEU A 9 -8.56 0.31 -16.64
C LEU A 9 -7.25 -0.30 -17.17
N LEU A 10 -6.68 -1.26 -16.43
CA LEU A 10 -5.34 -1.80 -16.68
C LEU A 10 -5.35 -3.24 -17.21
N VAL A 11 -6.23 -4.09 -16.69
CA VAL A 11 -6.25 -5.53 -17.03
C VAL A 11 -7.19 -5.79 -18.20
N CYS A 12 -8.37 -5.18 -18.25
CA CYS A 12 -9.34 -5.40 -19.33
C CYS A 12 -8.93 -4.82 -20.69
N ARG A 13 -7.94 -3.91 -20.73
CA ARG A 13 -7.35 -3.42 -21.99
C ARG A 13 -6.36 -4.40 -22.62
N LYS A 14 -5.92 -5.43 -21.88
CA LYS A 14 -4.95 -6.41 -22.36
C LYS A 14 -5.66 -7.68 -22.83
N GLN A 15 -5.15 -8.28 -23.91
CA GLN A 15 -5.70 -9.52 -24.43
C GLN A 15 -5.04 -10.71 -23.75
N LEU A 16 -5.80 -11.78 -23.52
CA LEU A 16 -5.28 -13.01 -22.91
C LEU A 16 -4.11 -13.66 -23.68
N LYS A 17 -3.99 -13.35 -24.98
CA LYS A 17 -2.90 -13.80 -25.84
C LYS A 17 -1.63 -12.95 -25.74
N ASP A 18 -1.70 -11.78 -25.10
CA ASP A 18 -0.57 -10.88 -24.98
C ASP A 18 0.52 -11.52 -24.12
N PHE A 19 1.76 -11.37 -24.55
CA PHE A 19 2.91 -11.96 -23.86
C PHE A 19 3.45 -10.97 -22.83
N PHE A 20 3.72 -11.50 -21.64
CA PHE A 20 4.32 -10.79 -20.54
C PHE A 20 5.69 -11.38 -20.25
N ASN A 21 6.71 -10.56 -20.43
CA ASN A 21 8.05 -10.88 -19.94
C ASN A 21 8.30 -10.19 -18.59
N THR A 22 9.49 -10.42 -18.01
CA THR A 22 9.88 -9.87 -16.70
C THR A 22 9.64 -8.36 -16.60
N THR A 23 10.10 -7.59 -17.59
CA THR A 23 9.97 -6.13 -17.61
C THR A 23 8.52 -5.69 -17.74
N VAL A 24 7.79 -6.26 -18.71
CA VAL A 24 6.38 -5.90 -18.93
C VAL A 24 5.52 -6.20 -17.71
N LEU A 25 5.78 -7.32 -17.02
CA LEU A 25 5.06 -7.68 -15.80
C LEU A 25 5.38 -6.73 -14.65
N HIS A 26 6.66 -6.48 -14.38
CA HIS A 26 7.13 -5.54 -13.36
C HIS A 26 6.49 -4.15 -13.56
N ASP A 27 6.59 -3.60 -14.77
CA ASP A 27 6.08 -2.26 -15.08
C ASP A 27 4.55 -2.21 -15.00
N THR A 28 3.86 -3.29 -15.39
CA THR A 28 2.41 -3.38 -15.25
C THR A 28 2.00 -3.35 -13.77
N ILE A 29 2.73 -4.05 -12.89
CA ILE A 29 2.46 -4.05 -11.44
C ILE A 29 2.68 -2.65 -10.85
N LEU A 30 3.79 -2.00 -11.17
CA LEU A 30 4.04 -0.62 -10.73
C LEU A 30 2.98 0.35 -11.25
N GLN A 31 2.52 0.18 -12.50
CA GLN A 31 1.44 1.00 -13.05
C GLN A 31 0.11 0.78 -12.32
N ILE A 32 -0.19 -0.45 -11.91
CA ILE A 32 -1.36 -0.77 -11.06
C ILE A 32 -1.26 -0.04 -9.72
N LEU A 33 -0.11 -0.11 -9.05
CA LEU A 33 0.11 0.57 -7.78
C LEU A 33 0.01 2.10 -7.90
N ALA A 34 0.67 2.69 -8.89
CA ALA A 34 0.61 4.12 -9.15
C ALA A 34 -0.83 4.58 -9.46
N THR A 35 -1.57 3.78 -10.23
CA THR A 35 -3.00 4.05 -10.50
C THR A 35 -3.81 3.96 -9.22
N PHE A 36 -3.57 2.97 -8.36
CA PHE A 36 -4.27 2.84 -7.08
C PHE A 36 -4.04 4.05 -6.18
N LEU A 37 -2.78 4.50 -6.04
CA LEU A 37 -2.43 5.63 -5.17
C LEU A 37 -2.95 6.98 -5.67
N SER A 38 -3.10 7.14 -6.99
CA SER A 38 -3.57 8.38 -7.62
C SER A 38 -5.08 8.41 -7.93
N MET A 39 -5.81 7.31 -7.69
CA MET A 39 -7.20 7.21 -8.10
C MET A 39 -8.17 7.90 -7.14
N GLY A 40 -9.07 8.72 -7.69
CA GLY A 40 -10.11 9.42 -6.94
C GLY A 40 -9.64 10.82 -6.54
N SER A 41 -9.79 11.16 -5.27
CA SER A 41 -9.13 12.33 -4.68
C SER A 41 -7.69 11.98 -4.30
N PRO A 42 -6.78 12.98 -4.21
CA PRO A 42 -5.49 12.79 -3.55
C PRO A 42 -5.71 12.07 -2.21
N HIS A 43 -4.90 11.06 -1.92
CA HIS A 43 -4.96 10.27 -0.69
C HIS A 43 -6.23 9.42 -0.46
N HIS A 44 -7.02 9.10 -1.49
CA HIS A 44 -8.18 8.20 -1.31
C HIS A 44 -7.80 6.83 -0.71
N TRP A 45 -6.55 6.37 -0.94
CA TRP A 45 -6.00 5.17 -0.32
C TRP A 45 -5.90 5.27 1.21
N MET A 46 -5.84 6.48 1.78
CA MET A 46 -5.76 6.70 3.23
C MET A 46 -7.04 6.24 3.94
N GLY A 47 -8.19 6.24 3.25
CA GLY A 47 -9.44 5.70 3.78
C GLY A 47 -9.39 4.18 4.10
N PHE A 48 -8.35 3.46 3.65
CA PHE A 48 -8.09 2.09 4.06
C PHE A 48 -7.29 1.97 5.37
N LEU A 49 -6.60 3.04 5.79
CA LEU A 49 -5.79 3.07 7.01
C LEU A 49 -6.48 3.78 8.16
N MET A 50 -7.20 4.87 7.85
CA MET A 50 -7.83 5.72 8.86
C MET A 50 -9.26 6.09 8.44
N PRO A 51 -10.20 6.15 9.39
CA PRO A 51 -11.55 6.61 9.12
C PRO A 51 -11.57 8.12 8.81
N GLU A 52 -12.49 8.53 7.95
CA GLU A 52 -12.69 9.94 7.61
C GLU A 52 -12.98 10.80 8.85
N PRO A 53 -12.37 11.99 9.00
CA PRO A 53 -12.55 12.86 10.15
C PRO A 53 -14.02 13.19 10.43
N SER A 54 -14.83 13.37 9.39
CA SER A 54 -16.26 13.64 9.48
C SER A 54 -17.07 12.52 10.16
N LYS A 55 -16.57 11.28 10.17
CA LYS A 55 -17.21 10.14 10.84
C LYS A 55 -16.87 10.08 12.33
N LEU A 56 -15.76 10.68 12.77
CA LEU A 56 -15.38 10.78 14.18
C LEU A 56 -16.31 11.75 14.93
N TYR A 57 -16.62 12.90 14.33
CA TYR A 57 -17.52 13.91 14.91
C TYR A 57 -18.95 13.39 15.18
N ASN A 58 -19.47 12.50 14.31
CA ASN A 58 -20.80 11.91 14.50
C ASN A 58 -20.85 10.86 15.61
N SER A 59 -19.71 10.27 15.97
CA SER A 59 -19.63 9.25 17.02
C SER A 59 -19.39 9.87 18.41
N ALA A 60 -18.83 11.09 18.47
CA ALA A 60 -18.58 11.83 19.70
C ALA A 60 -19.81 12.63 20.19
N ALA A 61 -20.77 12.95 19.31
CA ALA A 61 -21.94 13.78 19.62
C ALA A 61 -22.97 13.16 20.59
N THR A 62 -22.75 11.93 21.08
CA THR A 62 -23.63 11.25 22.05
C THR A 62 -23.24 11.41 23.53
N SER A 63 -22.18 12.13 23.88
CA SER A 63 -21.80 12.31 25.29
C SER A 63 -21.91 13.77 25.75
N SER A 64 -23.10 14.12 26.25
CA SER A 64 -23.34 15.36 27.00
C SER A 64 -22.73 15.24 28.41
N SER A 65 -21.69 16.00 28.72
CA SER A 65 -21.42 16.43 30.10
C SER A 65 -20.50 17.66 30.13
N ASP A 66 -20.98 18.66 30.87
CA ASP A 66 -20.33 19.92 31.23
C ASP A 66 -19.14 19.68 32.17
N SER A 67 -17.90 19.84 31.69
CA SER A 67 -16.70 19.96 32.52
C SER A 67 -15.53 20.56 31.74
N THR A 68 -14.93 21.62 32.29
CA THR A 68 -13.81 22.44 31.74
C THR A 68 -12.44 21.74 31.78
N GLU A 69 -12.38 20.45 31.50
CA GLU A 69 -11.14 19.69 31.29
C GLU A 69 -11.12 19.22 29.82
N PRO A 70 -10.01 19.31 29.08
CA PRO A 70 -9.95 18.78 27.73
C PRO A 70 -10.20 17.28 27.79
N SER A 71 -11.40 16.87 27.39
CA SER A 71 -11.84 15.49 27.47
C SER A 71 -10.81 14.57 26.78
N PRO A 72 -10.57 13.33 27.25
CA PRO A 72 -9.67 12.40 26.57
C PRO A 72 -10.04 12.13 25.10
N ALA A 73 -11.31 12.40 24.71
CA ALA A 73 -11.74 12.41 23.33
C ALA A 73 -10.99 13.46 22.47
N SER A 74 -10.64 14.62 23.03
CA SER A 74 -9.92 15.68 22.30
C SER A 74 -8.45 15.33 22.02
N LYS A 75 -7.77 14.61 22.93
CA LYS A 75 -6.38 14.15 22.69
C LYS A 75 -6.33 13.06 21.62
N PHE A 76 -7.27 12.12 21.64
CA PHE A 76 -7.38 11.10 20.59
C PHE A 76 -7.67 11.72 19.23
N GLU A 77 -8.61 12.66 19.15
CA GLU A 77 -8.90 13.40 17.91
C GLU A 77 -7.68 14.16 17.39
N GLN A 78 -6.93 14.81 18.29
CA GLN A 78 -5.68 15.47 17.94
C GLN A 78 -4.65 14.48 17.35
N LEU A 79 -4.43 13.33 18.00
CA LEU A 79 -3.51 12.31 17.49
C LEU A 79 -3.96 11.75 16.12
N MET A 80 -5.27 11.63 15.89
CA MET A 80 -5.81 11.21 14.60
C MET A 80 -5.55 12.26 13.51
N LEU A 81 -5.67 13.56 13.82
CA LEU A 81 -5.35 14.64 12.89
C LEU A 81 -3.84 14.72 12.61
N GLU A 82 -3.00 14.55 13.64
CA GLU A 82 -1.54 14.52 13.50
C GLU A 82 -1.10 13.33 12.64
N ALA A 83 -1.63 12.12 12.90
CA ALA A 83 -1.34 10.95 12.09
C ALA A 83 -1.81 11.13 10.64
N GLN A 84 -2.99 11.72 10.42
CA GLN A 84 -3.46 12.04 9.07
C GLN A 84 -2.53 13.03 8.36
N ALA A 85 -2.03 14.06 9.07
CA ALA A 85 -1.07 15.03 8.52
C ALA A 85 0.25 14.35 8.12
N VAL A 86 0.75 13.42 8.93
CA VAL A 86 1.94 12.63 8.61
C VAL A 86 1.69 11.75 7.37
N LEU A 87 0.58 11.02 7.32
CA LEU A 87 0.26 10.13 6.18
C LEU A 87 0.02 10.87 4.85
N SER A 88 -0.31 12.17 4.90
CA SER A 88 -0.50 13.02 3.72
C SER A 88 0.71 13.91 3.40
N SER A 89 1.80 13.76 4.17
CA SER A 89 3.05 14.48 3.91
C SER A 89 3.76 13.92 2.68
N SER A 90 4.45 14.79 1.94
CA SER A 90 5.29 14.38 0.80
C SER A 90 6.41 13.44 1.22
N GLU A 91 6.90 13.60 2.44
CA GLU A 91 7.92 12.77 3.06
C GLU A 91 7.41 11.33 3.21
N PHE A 92 6.20 11.15 3.77
CA PHE A 92 5.60 9.83 3.88
C PHE A 92 5.22 9.24 2.53
N GLU A 93 4.70 10.06 1.59
CA GLU A 93 4.40 9.59 0.23
C GLU A 93 5.64 9.02 -0.47
N ASN A 94 6.79 9.68 -0.33
CA ASN A 94 8.06 9.19 -0.88
C ASN A 94 8.51 7.87 -0.23
N ILE A 95 8.37 7.75 1.09
CA ILE A 95 8.66 6.50 1.80
C ILE A 95 7.74 5.38 1.32
N LEU A 96 6.44 5.65 1.21
CA LEU A 96 5.45 4.69 0.71
C LEU A 96 5.78 4.21 -0.70
N ASP A 97 6.11 5.12 -1.62
CA ASP A 97 6.50 4.79 -3.00
C ASP A 97 7.75 3.91 -3.06
N MET A 98 8.80 4.27 -2.30
CA MET A 98 10.04 3.49 -2.21
C MET A 98 9.78 2.10 -1.60
N SER A 99 9.04 2.00 -0.50
CA SER A 99 8.72 0.73 0.14
C SER A 99 7.92 -0.20 -0.77
N LEU A 100 6.94 0.34 -1.50
CA LEU A 100 6.14 -0.45 -2.44
C LEU A 100 6.97 -0.94 -3.63
N LYS A 101 7.86 -0.11 -4.18
CA LYS A 101 8.80 -0.52 -5.25
C LYS A 101 9.71 -1.65 -4.79
N THR A 102 10.34 -1.52 -3.62
CA THR A 102 11.18 -2.57 -3.03
C THR A 102 10.40 -3.87 -2.83
N ALA A 103 9.16 -3.80 -2.35
CA ALA A 103 8.31 -4.98 -2.19
C ALA A 103 7.99 -5.65 -3.55
N VAL A 104 7.74 -4.87 -4.60
CA VAL A 104 7.52 -5.38 -5.96
C VAL A 104 8.77 -6.05 -6.51
N ASP A 105 9.96 -5.49 -6.28
CA ASP A 105 11.23 -6.10 -6.71
C ASP A 105 11.41 -7.48 -6.08
N VAL A 106 11.18 -7.60 -4.76
CA VAL A 106 11.25 -8.89 -4.06
C VAL A 106 10.19 -9.86 -4.58
N MET A 107 8.97 -9.39 -4.82
CA MET A 107 7.89 -10.20 -5.38
C MET A 107 8.23 -10.71 -6.79
N MET A 108 8.93 -9.92 -7.60
CA MET A 108 9.37 -10.33 -8.92
C MET A 108 10.39 -11.47 -8.86
N GLU A 109 11.23 -11.55 -7.83
CA GLU A 109 12.11 -12.71 -7.63
C GLU A 109 11.31 -13.99 -7.38
N ASP A 110 10.26 -13.91 -6.56
CA ASP A 110 9.38 -15.06 -6.30
C ASP A 110 8.60 -15.47 -7.57
N ILE A 111 8.14 -14.51 -8.37
CA ILE A 111 7.48 -14.77 -9.65
C ILE A 111 8.44 -15.45 -10.64
N LYS A 112 9.71 -15.05 -10.70
CA LYS A 112 10.72 -15.69 -11.55
C LYS A 112 10.92 -17.15 -11.16
N VAL A 113 10.98 -17.44 -9.86
CA VAL A 113 11.07 -18.83 -9.36
C VAL A 113 9.85 -19.63 -9.77
N LEU A 114 8.64 -19.08 -9.58
CA LEU A 114 7.39 -19.76 -9.89
C LEU A 114 7.19 -20.01 -11.40
N CYS A 115 7.51 -19.03 -12.23
CA CYS A 115 7.27 -19.10 -13.67
C CYS A 115 8.41 -19.79 -14.44
N GLY A 116 9.57 -19.94 -13.80
CA GLY A 116 10.85 -20.25 -14.43
C GLY A 116 11.45 -19.00 -15.06
N GLU A 117 12.65 -18.61 -14.63
CA GLU A 117 13.31 -17.37 -15.03
C GLU A 117 13.46 -17.27 -16.56
N THR A 118 13.91 -18.35 -17.20
CA THR A 118 14.06 -18.43 -18.67
C THR A 118 12.71 -18.31 -19.39
N ASN A 119 11.66 -18.94 -18.87
CA ASN A 119 10.32 -18.86 -19.47
C ASN A 119 9.75 -17.44 -19.36
N LEU A 120 9.89 -16.81 -18.18
CA LEU A 120 9.40 -15.45 -17.96
C LEU A 120 10.20 -14.44 -18.79
N LYS A 121 11.51 -14.63 -18.96
CA LYS A 121 12.33 -13.78 -19.82
C LYS A 121 11.90 -13.85 -21.30
N LEU A 122 11.56 -15.04 -21.79
CA LEU A 122 11.05 -15.24 -23.16
C LEU A 122 9.62 -14.72 -23.34
N GLY A 123 8.85 -14.67 -22.26
CA GLY A 123 7.48 -14.16 -22.22
C GLY A 123 6.45 -15.27 -22.11
N ILE A 124 5.44 -15.03 -21.28
CA ILE A 124 4.34 -15.95 -21.02
C ILE A 124 3.02 -15.29 -21.45
N PRO A 125 2.15 -15.96 -22.22
CA PRO A 125 0.82 -15.43 -22.52
C PRO A 125 0.02 -15.15 -21.25
N LEU A 126 -0.68 -14.02 -21.19
CA LEU A 126 -1.43 -13.58 -20.01
C LEU A 126 -2.41 -14.64 -19.50
N ALA A 127 -3.10 -15.37 -20.40
CA ALA A 127 -3.99 -16.48 -20.04
C ALA A 127 -3.29 -17.60 -19.24
N LYS A 128 -1.99 -17.83 -19.47
CA LYS A 128 -1.19 -18.83 -18.74
C LYS A 128 -0.53 -18.25 -17.50
N LEU A 129 -0.27 -16.94 -17.50
CA LEU A 129 0.34 -16.24 -16.38
C LEU A 129 -0.64 -16.01 -15.23
N LEU A 130 -1.89 -15.61 -15.53
CA LEU A 130 -2.90 -15.30 -14.51
C LEU A 130 -3.14 -16.43 -13.50
N PRO A 131 -3.34 -17.71 -13.91
CA PRO A 131 -3.53 -18.80 -12.95
C PRO A 131 -2.32 -19.01 -12.04
N ARG A 132 -1.10 -18.78 -12.56
CA ARG A 132 0.14 -18.91 -11.77
C ARG A 132 0.24 -17.80 -10.73
N LEU A 133 -0.02 -16.55 -11.13
CA LEU A 133 -0.04 -15.42 -10.21
C LEU A 133 -1.16 -15.55 -9.16
N ALA A 134 -2.32 -16.06 -9.54
CA ALA A 134 -3.41 -16.34 -8.60
C ALA A 134 -2.99 -17.37 -7.54
N HIS A 135 -2.28 -18.42 -7.93
CA HIS A 135 -1.70 -19.37 -6.97
C HIS A 135 -0.70 -18.69 -6.03
N MET A 136 0.12 -17.76 -6.55
CA MET A 136 1.08 -17.00 -5.75
C MET A 136 0.42 -16.11 -4.70
N SER A 137 -0.80 -15.62 -4.93
CA SER A 137 -1.51 -14.82 -3.92
C SER A 137 -1.71 -15.56 -2.60
N HIS A 138 -1.89 -16.89 -2.63
CA HIS A 138 -1.95 -17.70 -1.41
C HIS A 138 -0.59 -17.75 -0.72
N ILE A 139 0.48 -17.92 -1.48
CA ILE A 139 1.87 -17.98 -0.98
C ILE A 139 2.28 -16.63 -0.37
N LEU A 140 1.89 -15.50 -0.97
CA LEU A 140 2.15 -14.15 -0.47
C LEU A 140 1.41 -13.84 0.84
N LEU A 141 0.23 -14.43 1.03
CA LEU A 141 -0.61 -14.23 2.22
C LEU A 141 -0.31 -15.22 3.35
N GLU A 142 0.50 -16.26 3.09
CA GLU A 142 1.02 -17.15 4.12
C GLU A 142 2.00 -16.40 5.04
N GLU A 143 1.86 -16.61 6.35
CA GLU A 143 2.63 -15.91 7.39
C GLU A 143 4.14 -15.81 7.13
N PRO A 144 4.88 -16.89 6.75
CA PRO A 144 6.32 -16.79 6.55
C PRO A 144 6.75 -15.86 5.41
N ASN A 145 5.91 -15.68 4.37
CA ASN A 145 6.20 -14.74 3.29
C ASN A 145 5.77 -13.33 3.63
N ARG A 146 4.64 -13.15 4.34
CA ARG A 146 4.24 -11.85 4.90
C ARG A 146 5.39 -11.26 5.72
N ASP A 147 6.06 -12.08 6.51
CA ASP A 147 7.18 -11.66 7.34
C ASP A 147 8.39 -11.22 6.49
N ARG A 148 8.66 -11.84 5.33
CA ARG A 148 9.74 -11.43 4.42
C ARG A 148 9.48 -10.05 3.79
N TYR A 149 8.25 -9.78 3.32
CA TYR A 149 7.90 -8.48 2.75
C TYR A 149 7.87 -7.38 3.81
N ILE A 150 7.47 -7.69 5.04
CA ILE A 150 7.55 -6.74 6.16
C ILE A 150 9.01 -6.46 6.51
N GLN A 151 9.84 -7.50 6.61
CA GLN A 151 11.25 -7.37 6.97
C GLN A 151 12.03 -6.56 5.94
N ILE A 152 11.79 -6.75 4.63
CA ILE A 152 12.52 -5.98 3.62
C ILE A 152 12.23 -4.48 3.77
N VAL A 153 10.96 -4.10 4.00
CA VAL A 153 10.56 -2.71 4.21
C VAL A 153 11.13 -2.17 5.52
N GLN A 154 11.08 -2.94 6.60
CA GLN A 154 11.64 -2.54 7.90
C GLN A 154 13.16 -2.34 7.87
N SER A 155 13.86 -3.10 7.02
CA SER A 155 15.32 -3.00 6.87
C SER A 155 15.78 -1.82 6.01
N MET A 156 14.86 -1.05 5.42
CA MET A 156 15.21 0.09 4.58
C MET A 156 15.72 1.26 5.44
N PRO A 157 16.91 1.81 5.16
CA PRO A 157 17.45 2.93 5.93
C PRO A 157 16.60 4.20 5.82
N GLU A 158 15.91 4.41 4.69
CA GLU A 158 14.99 5.54 4.51
C GLU A 158 13.79 5.44 5.45
N VAL A 159 13.28 4.22 5.67
CA VAL A 159 12.17 3.95 6.59
C VAL A 159 12.62 4.21 8.03
N GLU A 160 13.79 3.68 8.43
CA GLU A 160 14.37 3.93 9.76
C GLU A 160 14.61 5.42 10.02
N MET A 161 15.18 6.13 9.04
CA MET A 161 15.45 7.56 9.14
C MET A 161 14.15 8.36 9.28
N PHE A 162 13.14 8.05 8.47
CA PHE A 162 11.84 8.72 8.54
C PHE A 162 11.22 8.59 9.94
N PHE A 163 11.17 7.36 10.49
CA PHE A 163 10.61 7.16 11.82
C PHE A 163 11.45 7.81 12.92
N THR A 164 12.78 7.80 12.80
CA THR A 164 13.67 8.47 13.75
C THR A 164 13.38 9.97 13.82
N LEU A 165 13.25 10.63 12.67
CA LEU A 165 12.91 12.06 12.60
C LEU A 165 11.49 12.32 13.12
N LEU A 166 10.52 11.47 12.77
CA LEU A 166 9.16 11.58 13.27
C LEU A 166 9.13 11.53 14.81
N TYR A 167 9.76 10.53 15.42
CA TYR A 167 9.80 10.38 16.87
C TYR A 167 10.61 11.48 17.58
N ALA A 168 11.65 12.03 16.94
CA ALA A 168 12.38 13.17 17.49
C ALA A 168 11.54 14.47 17.48
N SER A 169 10.60 14.59 16.54
CA SER A 169 9.73 15.75 16.39
C SER A 169 8.45 15.69 17.24
N THR A 170 8.04 14.51 17.68
CA THR A 170 6.88 14.35 18.56
C THR A 170 7.22 14.81 19.99
N PRO A 171 6.43 15.72 20.60
CA PRO A 171 6.66 16.14 21.98
C PRO A 171 6.62 14.94 22.93
N ALA A 172 7.56 14.87 23.88
CA ALA A 172 7.47 13.89 24.97
C ALA A 172 6.16 14.17 25.74
N SER A 173 5.25 13.18 25.75
CA SER A 173 4.01 13.21 26.56
C SER A 173 4.30 13.19 28.05
#